data_AF-A0A454JD82-F1
#
_entry.id   AF-A0A454JD82-F1
#
_cell.length_a   1.000
_cell.length_b   1.000
_cell.length_c   1.000
_cell.angle_alpha   90.00
_cell.angle_beta   90.00
_cell.angle_gamma   90.00
#
_symmetry.space_group_name_H-M   'P 1'
#
loop_
_entity.id
_entity.type
_entity.pdbx_description
1 polymer ?
#
loop_
_entity_poly.entity_id
_entity_poly.type
_entity_poly.pdbx_seq_one_letter_code
_entity_poly.pdbx_strand_id
1 'polypeptide(L)'
;MQPDTASTSSRHYRAIWISDVHLGTSGCRADHLLDFLKHNESDYLYLVGDIVDGWQLKKSWYWKQSHNDVVQKVLRKARKGCQVVYVPGNHDEAARHYVGLDFGGIAIRREAEHTTADGKRLLIIHGDEFDGVIQHIKWLAYVGDSLYTVILELNRGFNWLRKQLGMPYWSLSQYLKHKVKNAVNFISDFEKILAGEARRRAYDGVICGHIHKAEVRDIDGILYGNSGDWVESLSALVEHADGRLEVVYWTELQSAPEPTRRKNKQSAGVTPPPAGQAAATQPAWLPQPATPAMLTQADTTAQLSDPTQETPCAS
;
A
#
# COMPACT_ATOMS: atom_id res chain seq x y z
N MET A 1 -13.99 -41.48 -10.64
CA MET A 1 -14.56 -40.53 -9.66
C MET A 1 -13.67 -40.61 -8.43
N GLN A 2 -12.64 -39.76 -8.38
CA GLN A 2 -11.75 -39.67 -7.21
C GLN A 2 -12.46 -38.84 -6.13
N PRO A 3 -12.32 -39.20 -4.85
CA PRO A 3 -12.99 -38.47 -3.78
C PRO A 3 -12.35 -37.09 -3.60
N ASP A 4 -13.21 -36.09 -3.47
CA ASP A 4 -12.85 -34.72 -3.13
C ASP A 4 -11.97 -34.68 -1.87
N THR A 5 -10.80 -34.08 -2.02
CA THR A 5 -9.84 -33.84 -0.93
C THR A 5 -10.47 -32.98 0.16
N ALA A 6 -10.44 -33.51 1.38
CA ALA A 6 -10.76 -32.91 2.68
C ALA A 6 -11.06 -31.41 2.69
N SER A 7 -12.29 -31.06 3.06
CA SER A 7 -12.67 -29.70 3.45
C SER A 7 -11.88 -29.29 4.70
N THR A 8 -10.74 -28.65 4.51
CA THR A 8 -10.09 -27.89 5.59
C THR A 8 -11.09 -26.82 6.02
N SER A 9 -11.60 -26.88 7.24
CA SER A 9 -12.60 -25.92 7.72
C SER A 9 -11.96 -24.52 7.76
N SER A 10 -12.20 -23.71 6.72
CA SER A 10 -11.74 -22.33 6.71
C SER A 10 -12.44 -21.56 7.81
N ARG A 11 -11.70 -20.80 8.62
CA ARG A 11 -12.28 -19.87 9.58
C ARG A 11 -12.99 -18.76 8.82
N HIS A 12 -14.11 -18.28 9.35
CA HIS A 12 -14.87 -17.19 8.75
C HIS A 12 -14.87 -15.99 9.68
N TYR A 13 -14.43 -14.84 9.19
CA TYR A 13 -14.50 -13.55 9.87
C TYR A 13 -15.51 -12.65 9.17
N ARG A 14 -16.06 -11.67 9.89
CA ARG A 14 -16.93 -10.68 9.27
C ARG A 14 -16.10 -9.72 8.41
N ALA A 15 -15.01 -9.21 8.97
CA ALA A 15 -14.06 -8.36 8.26
C ALA A 15 -12.61 -8.76 8.55
N ILE A 16 -11.74 -8.54 7.57
CA ILE A 16 -10.29 -8.67 7.68
C ILE A 16 -9.65 -7.39 7.16
N TRP A 17 -8.69 -6.84 7.90
CA TRP A 17 -7.83 -5.74 7.48
C TRP A 17 -6.39 -6.21 7.38
N ILE A 18 -5.75 -5.92 6.24
CA ILE A 18 -4.36 -6.24 5.93
C ILE A 18 -3.71 -4.98 5.39
N SER A 19 -2.51 -4.65 5.87
CA SER A 19 -1.70 -3.52 5.41
C SER A 19 -0.24 -3.93 5.24
N ASP A 20 0.56 -3.04 4.66
CA ASP A 20 2.03 -3.10 4.73
C ASP A 20 2.60 -4.46 4.29
N VAL A 21 2.10 -4.94 3.16
CA VAL A 21 2.51 -6.22 2.56
C VAL A 21 3.82 -6.06 1.79
N HIS A 22 3.95 -4.94 1.07
CA HIS A 22 5.11 -4.62 0.23
C HIS A 22 5.44 -5.72 -0.80
N LEU A 23 4.42 -6.21 -1.53
CA LEU A 23 4.63 -7.06 -2.71
C LEU A 23 5.56 -6.34 -3.68
N GLY A 24 6.68 -6.96 -4.06
CA GLY A 24 7.70 -6.31 -4.87
C GLY A 24 9.05 -6.20 -4.14
N THR A 25 9.09 -6.58 -2.86
CA THR A 25 10.29 -6.57 -2.04
C THR A 25 10.74 -7.98 -1.66
N SER A 26 12.03 -8.13 -1.34
CA SER A 26 12.55 -9.40 -0.80
C SER A 26 12.16 -9.66 0.65
N GLY A 27 11.73 -8.62 1.38
CA GLY A 27 11.28 -8.72 2.77
C GLY A 27 9.87 -9.28 2.91
N CYS A 28 9.01 -9.06 1.91
CA CYS A 28 7.63 -9.54 1.91
C CYS A 28 7.53 -11.07 2.10
N ARG A 29 6.78 -11.49 3.12
CA ARG A 29 6.53 -12.89 3.46
C ARG A 29 5.24 -13.37 2.79
N ALA A 30 5.22 -13.29 1.45
CA ALA A 30 4.03 -13.55 0.63
C ALA A 30 3.43 -14.96 0.83
N ASP A 31 4.26 -15.97 1.13
CA ASP A 31 3.79 -17.33 1.36
C ASP A 31 2.94 -17.44 2.64
N HIS A 32 3.28 -16.68 3.69
CA HIS A 32 2.47 -16.61 4.92
C HIS A 32 1.13 -15.91 4.66
N LEU A 33 1.16 -14.79 3.93
CA LEU A 33 -0.06 -14.07 3.56
C LEU A 33 -0.98 -14.95 2.71
N LEU A 34 -0.42 -15.64 1.72
CA LEU A 34 -1.18 -16.56 0.88
C LEU A 34 -1.81 -17.69 1.71
N ASP A 35 -1.06 -18.27 2.64
CA ASP A 35 -1.54 -19.31 3.55
C ASP A 35 -2.67 -18.80 4.46
N PHE A 36 -2.51 -17.62 5.04
CA PHE A 36 -3.55 -16.96 5.83
C PHE A 36 -4.83 -16.75 5.01
N LEU A 37 -4.73 -16.19 3.80
CA LEU A 37 -5.88 -15.96 2.93
C LEU A 37 -6.55 -17.26 2.48
N LYS A 38 -5.82 -18.39 2.42
CA LYS A 38 -6.37 -19.72 2.12
C LYS A 38 -7.22 -20.28 3.26
N HIS A 39 -6.80 -20.07 4.50
CA HIS A 39 -7.46 -20.65 5.68
C HIS A 39 -8.52 -19.75 6.31
N ASN A 40 -8.60 -18.48 5.92
CA ASN A 40 -9.54 -17.52 6.48
C ASN A 40 -10.39 -16.91 5.34
N GLU A 41 -11.71 -17.03 5.44
CA GLU A 41 -12.70 -16.39 4.57
C GLU A 41 -13.34 -15.18 5.30
N SER A 42 -13.90 -14.23 4.55
CA SER A 42 -14.56 -13.06 5.13
C SER A 42 -15.59 -12.41 4.23
N ASP A 43 -16.55 -11.70 4.85
CA ASP A 43 -17.53 -10.88 4.12
C ASP A 43 -16.86 -9.62 3.56
N TYR A 44 -15.98 -9.00 4.35
CA TYR A 44 -15.20 -7.82 3.97
C TYR A 44 -13.70 -8.12 4.04
N LEU A 45 -12.96 -7.62 3.04
CA LEU A 45 -11.50 -7.62 3.03
C LEU A 45 -11.01 -6.21 2.67
N TYR A 46 -10.39 -5.55 3.64
CA TYR A 46 -9.79 -4.24 3.47
C TYR A 46 -8.28 -4.38 3.30
N LEU A 47 -7.77 -3.84 2.20
CA LEU A 47 -6.35 -3.69 1.93
C LEU A 47 -5.95 -2.25 2.27
N VAL A 48 -5.33 -2.03 3.42
CA VAL A 48 -5.15 -0.73 4.07
C VAL A 48 -3.74 -0.17 3.83
N GLY A 49 -3.40 -0.05 2.55
CA GLY A 49 -2.18 0.57 2.05
C GLY A 49 -0.94 -0.32 2.12
N ASP A 50 0.07 0.15 1.40
CA ASP A 50 1.37 -0.48 1.17
C ASP A 50 1.29 -1.97 0.78
N ILE A 51 0.37 -2.30 -0.12
CA ILE A 51 0.16 -3.66 -0.62
C ILE A 51 1.24 -4.03 -1.65
N VAL A 52 1.58 -3.09 -2.54
CA VAL A 52 2.59 -3.24 -3.59
C VAL A 52 3.66 -2.16 -3.43
N ASP A 53 4.92 -2.57 -3.35
CA ASP A 53 6.02 -1.61 -3.26
C ASP A 53 6.42 -1.08 -4.65
N GLY A 54 5.69 -0.08 -5.11
CA GLY A 54 5.94 0.57 -6.40
C GLY A 54 7.31 1.26 -6.46
N TRP A 55 7.84 1.74 -5.33
CA TRP A 55 9.16 2.38 -5.28
C TRP A 55 10.28 1.38 -5.50
N GLN A 56 10.21 0.22 -4.85
CA GLN A 56 11.21 -0.84 -5.03
C GLN A 56 11.12 -1.46 -6.43
N LEU A 57 9.92 -1.70 -6.94
CA LEU A 57 9.74 -2.23 -8.30
C LEU A 57 10.30 -1.30 -9.39
N LYS A 58 10.22 0.02 -9.19
CA LYS A 58 10.88 1.01 -10.08
C LYS A 58 12.41 0.93 -10.03
N LYS A 59 12.99 0.63 -8.87
CA LYS A 59 14.45 0.52 -8.69
C LYS A 59 15.00 -0.79 -9.23
N SER A 60 14.35 -1.90 -8.89
CA SER A 60 14.72 -3.24 -9.34
C SER A 60 13.49 -4.14 -9.36
N TRP A 61 13.25 -4.77 -10.51
CA TRP A 61 12.10 -5.66 -10.64
C TRP A 61 12.30 -6.94 -9.82
N TYR A 62 11.54 -7.07 -8.73
CA TYR A 62 11.48 -8.27 -7.91
C TYR A 62 10.03 -8.72 -7.77
N TRP A 63 9.61 -9.69 -8.58
CA TRP A 63 8.25 -10.23 -8.54
C TRP A 63 8.28 -11.75 -8.62
N LYS A 64 8.01 -12.42 -7.50
CA LYS A 64 7.97 -13.88 -7.41
C LYS A 64 6.59 -14.43 -7.74
N GLN A 65 6.51 -15.71 -8.05
CA GLN A 65 5.22 -16.40 -8.27
C GLN A 65 4.28 -16.24 -7.07
N SER A 66 4.79 -16.35 -5.84
CA SER A 66 3.98 -16.17 -4.63
C SER A 66 3.30 -14.81 -4.53
N HIS A 67 3.88 -13.76 -5.12
CA HIS A 67 3.24 -12.44 -5.17
C HIS A 67 2.02 -12.44 -6.09
N ASN A 68 2.15 -13.05 -7.26
CA ASN A 68 1.03 -13.25 -8.17
C ASN A 68 -0.05 -14.13 -7.51
N ASP A 69 0.34 -15.16 -6.77
CA ASP A 69 -0.61 -16.06 -6.12
C ASP A 69 -1.43 -15.36 -5.02
N VAL A 70 -0.83 -14.41 -4.28
CA VAL A 70 -1.55 -13.53 -3.35
C VAL A 70 -2.60 -12.69 -4.11
N VAL A 71 -2.19 -11.98 -5.16
CA VAL A 71 -3.11 -11.15 -5.98
C VAL A 71 -4.26 -11.99 -6.54
N GLN A 72 -3.96 -13.17 -7.08
CA GLN A 72 -4.96 -14.07 -7.61
C GLN A 72 -5.91 -14.62 -6.53
N LYS A 73 -5.41 -14.89 -5.32
CA LYS A 73 -6.25 -15.33 -4.20
C LYS A 73 -7.20 -14.22 -3.76
N VAL A 74 -6.76 -12.95 -3.70
CA VAL A 74 -7.62 -11.79 -3.43
C VAL A 74 -8.70 -11.65 -4.51
N LEU A 75 -8.33 -11.66 -5.79
CA LEU A 75 -9.29 -11.60 -6.90
C LEU A 75 -10.28 -12.77 -6.90
N ARG A 76 -9.84 -13.95 -6.45
CA ARG A 76 -10.73 -15.12 -6.28
C ARG A 76 -11.71 -14.91 -5.13
N LYS A 77 -11.31 -14.29 -4.02
CA LYS A 77 -12.21 -13.94 -2.90
C LYS A 77 -13.28 -12.95 -3.36
N ALA A 78 -12.88 -11.89 -4.07
CA ALA A 78 -13.81 -10.92 -4.65
C ALA A 78 -14.88 -11.60 -5.52
N ARG A 79 -14.45 -12.49 -6.43
CA ARG A 79 -15.36 -13.27 -7.30
C ARG A 79 -16.28 -14.24 -6.54
N LYS A 80 -15.94 -14.62 -5.31
CA LYS A 80 -16.76 -15.48 -4.45
C LYS A 80 -17.74 -14.69 -3.57
N GLY A 81 -17.77 -13.36 -3.67
CA GLY A 81 -18.71 -12.49 -2.95
C GLY A 81 -18.10 -11.71 -1.79
N CYS A 82 -16.81 -11.87 -1.50
CA CYS A 82 -16.12 -11.02 -0.52
C CYS A 82 -16.03 -9.58 -1.05
N GLN A 83 -16.45 -8.59 -0.25
CA GLN A 83 -16.32 -7.19 -0.58
C GLN A 83 -14.88 -6.73 -0.33
N VAL A 84 -14.12 -6.57 -1.41
CA VAL A 84 -12.72 -6.15 -1.31
C VAL A 84 -12.59 -4.66 -1.55
N VAL A 85 -12.05 -3.94 -0.57
CA VAL A 85 -11.79 -2.50 -0.68
C VAL A 85 -10.29 -2.26 -0.51
N TYR A 86 -9.70 -1.52 -1.44
CA TYR A 86 -8.30 -1.16 -1.44
C TYR A 86 -8.12 0.33 -1.20
N VAL A 87 -7.44 0.66 -0.11
CA VAL A 87 -7.05 2.00 0.29
C VAL A 87 -5.55 2.16 0.04
N PRO A 88 -5.09 2.88 -1.01
CA PRO A 88 -3.67 2.96 -1.35
C PRO A 88 -2.82 3.70 -0.32
N GLY A 89 -1.64 3.13 0.01
CA GLY A 89 -0.63 3.77 0.86
C GLY A 89 0.33 4.68 0.08
N ASN A 90 1.46 5.04 0.71
CA ASN A 90 2.49 5.87 0.09
C ASN A 90 3.39 5.08 -0.87
N HIS A 91 3.62 3.78 -0.65
CA HIS A 91 4.35 2.94 -1.60
C HIS A 91 3.50 2.59 -2.84
N ASP A 92 2.17 2.65 -2.69
CA ASP A 92 1.17 2.36 -3.72
C ASP A 92 0.71 3.60 -4.49
N GLU A 93 1.49 4.68 -4.55
CA GLU A 93 1.07 5.98 -5.08
C GLU A 93 0.40 5.90 -6.47
N ALA A 94 0.89 5.00 -7.34
CA ALA A 94 0.30 4.78 -8.66
C ALA A 94 -1.18 4.34 -8.61
N ALA A 95 -1.58 3.59 -7.57
CA ALA A 95 -2.96 3.16 -7.37
C ALA A 95 -3.90 4.33 -7.00
N ARG A 96 -3.37 5.44 -6.48
CA ARG A 96 -4.16 6.64 -6.13
C ARG A 96 -4.83 7.27 -7.35
N HIS A 97 -4.23 7.14 -8.54
CA HIS A 97 -4.82 7.60 -9.80
C HIS A 97 -6.13 6.88 -10.18
N TYR A 98 -6.39 5.72 -9.58
CA TYR A 98 -7.56 4.88 -9.85
C TYR A 98 -8.60 4.92 -8.73
N VAL A 99 -8.44 5.81 -7.73
CA VAL A 99 -9.44 6.02 -6.68
C VAL A 99 -10.81 6.34 -7.29
N GLY A 100 -11.84 5.66 -6.80
CA GLY A 100 -13.22 5.76 -7.30
C GLY A 100 -13.56 4.71 -8.36
N LEU A 101 -12.60 3.90 -8.81
CA LEU A 101 -12.82 2.80 -9.74
C LEU A 101 -12.91 1.44 -9.03
N ASP A 102 -13.58 0.50 -9.68
CA ASP A 102 -13.69 -0.89 -9.25
C ASP A 102 -13.05 -1.80 -10.30
N PHE A 103 -12.02 -2.55 -9.92
CA PHE A 103 -11.28 -3.45 -10.82
C PHE A 103 -11.35 -4.88 -10.33
N GLY A 104 -11.91 -5.79 -11.13
CA GLY A 104 -11.95 -7.22 -10.80
C GLY A 104 -12.68 -7.54 -9.49
N GLY A 105 -13.63 -6.69 -9.09
CA GLY A 105 -14.33 -6.80 -7.80
C GLY A 105 -13.59 -6.16 -6.62
N ILE A 106 -12.51 -5.42 -6.86
CA ILE A 106 -11.77 -4.65 -5.86
C ILE A 106 -12.12 -3.17 -6.02
N ALA A 107 -12.73 -2.59 -5.00
CA ALA A 107 -13.07 -1.17 -4.95
C ALA A 107 -11.87 -0.35 -4.48
N ILE A 108 -11.31 0.51 -5.35
CA ILE A 108 -10.19 1.38 -4.97
C ILE A 108 -10.76 2.68 -4.41
N ARG A 109 -10.43 3.01 -3.17
CA ARG A 109 -10.97 4.17 -2.45
C ARG A 109 -9.84 4.92 -1.75
N ARG A 110 -10.02 6.22 -1.53
CA ARG A 110 -9.05 7.00 -0.75
C ARG A 110 -9.08 6.64 0.73
N GLU A 111 -10.26 6.30 1.21
CA GLU A 111 -10.57 5.87 2.57
C GLU A 111 -11.83 4.99 2.49
N ALA A 112 -12.09 4.22 3.54
CA ALA A 112 -13.31 3.43 3.63
C ALA A 112 -13.98 3.60 4.99
N GLU A 113 -15.26 3.23 5.04
CA GLU A 113 -16.03 3.15 6.27
C GLU A 113 -16.48 1.70 6.47
N HIS A 114 -16.47 1.26 7.72
CA HIS A 114 -16.98 -0.04 8.11
C HIS A 114 -17.84 0.11 9.36
N THR A 115 -19.03 -0.49 9.34
CA THR A 115 -19.86 -0.60 10.55
C THR A 115 -19.71 -2.02 11.08
N THR A 116 -19.24 -2.15 12.31
CA THR A 116 -19.07 -3.46 12.98
C THR A 116 -20.43 -4.10 13.28
N ALA A 117 -20.43 -5.39 13.63
CA ALA A 117 -21.64 -6.09 14.03
C ALA A 117 -22.30 -5.49 15.29
N ASP A 118 -21.51 -4.89 16.19
CA ASP A 118 -22.01 -4.17 17.38
C ASP A 118 -22.36 -2.69 17.10
N GLY A 119 -22.32 -2.26 15.83
CA GLY A 119 -22.84 -0.97 15.38
C GLY A 119 -21.84 0.20 15.45
N LYS A 120 -20.57 -0.05 15.77
CA LYS A 120 -19.52 0.99 15.76
C LYS A 120 -19.13 1.33 14.33
N ARG A 121 -19.05 2.62 14.03
CA ARG A 121 -18.58 3.15 12.74
C ARG A 121 -17.08 3.38 12.80
N LEU A 122 -16.34 2.67 11.97
CA LEU A 122 -14.88 2.70 11.89
C LEU A 122 -14.43 3.39 10.60
N LEU A 123 -13.52 4.36 10.74
CA LEU A 123 -12.79 4.97 9.63
C LEU A 123 -11.61 4.07 9.24
N ILE A 124 -11.41 3.82 7.95
CA ILE A 124 -10.32 3.00 7.44
C ILE A 124 -9.45 3.85 6.53
N ILE A 125 -8.21 4.06 6.94
CA ILE A 125 -7.21 4.91 6.28
C ILE A 125 -5.83 4.32 6.46
N HIS A 126 -4.91 4.50 5.51
CA HIS A 126 -3.55 3.98 5.66
C HIS A 126 -2.78 4.69 6.78
N GLY A 127 -2.73 6.03 6.74
CA GLY A 127 -2.17 6.88 7.80
C GLY A 127 -1.01 7.78 7.37
N ASP A 128 -0.44 7.54 6.19
CA ASP A 128 0.65 8.36 5.60
C ASP A 128 0.28 9.84 5.43
N GLU A 129 -1.00 10.15 5.25
CA GLU A 129 -1.51 11.53 5.15
C GLU A 129 -1.14 12.40 6.38
N PHE A 130 -0.87 11.76 7.52
CA PHE A 130 -0.52 12.44 8.77
C PHE A 130 1.00 12.55 9.01
N ASP A 131 1.84 12.03 8.12
CA ASP A 131 3.29 12.11 8.26
C ASP A 131 3.79 13.56 8.31
N GLY A 132 3.21 14.45 7.50
CA GLY A 132 3.56 15.87 7.50
C GLY A 132 3.28 16.54 8.84
N VAL A 133 2.12 16.24 9.45
CA VAL A 133 1.74 16.76 10.78
C VAL A 133 2.73 16.28 11.84
N ILE A 134 3.14 15.01 11.77
CA ILE A 134 4.06 14.44 12.74
C ILE A 134 5.49 14.95 12.54
N GLN A 135 5.92 15.17 11.30
CA GLN A 135 7.21 15.81 11.03
C GLN A 135 7.29 17.21 11.65
N HIS A 136 6.20 17.98 11.65
CA HIS A 136 6.15 19.27 12.36
C HIS A 136 6.25 19.12 13.89
N ILE A 137 5.58 18.13 14.47
CA ILE A 137 5.69 17.81 15.91
C ILE A 137 7.13 17.40 16.27
N LYS A 138 7.77 16.59 15.42
CA LYS A 138 9.18 16.18 15.57
C LYS A 138 10.10 17.39 15.60
N TRP A 139 9.99 18.31 14.64
CA TRP A 139 10.80 19.53 14.63
C TRP A 139 10.62 20.34 15.91
N LEU A 140 9.37 20.46 16.39
CA LEU A 140 9.08 21.17 17.64
C LEU A 140 9.73 20.48 18.85
N ALA A 141 9.74 19.14 18.88
CA ALA A 141 10.43 18.36 19.90
C ALA A 141 11.97 18.51 19.83
N TYR A 142 12.56 18.56 18.63
CA TYR A 142 14.00 18.81 18.44
C TYR A 142 14.42 20.21 18.90
N VAL A 143 13.62 21.23 18.60
CA VAL A 143 13.84 22.60 19.10
C VAL A 143 13.75 22.61 20.63
N GLY A 144 12.78 21.89 21.21
CA GLY A 144 12.69 21.68 22.65
C GLY A 144 13.93 20.99 23.25
N ASP A 145 14.49 19.97 22.57
CA ASP A 145 15.69 19.25 23.04
C ASP A 145 16.98 20.08 22.90
N SER A 146 17.06 20.93 21.88
CA SER A 146 18.16 21.89 21.71
C SER A 146 18.11 22.95 22.81
N LEU A 147 16.92 23.50 23.08
CA LEU A 147 16.69 24.41 24.21
C LEU A 147 16.99 23.73 25.55
N TYR A 148 16.68 22.45 25.68
CA TYR A 148 17.01 21.64 26.86
C TYR A 148 18.52 21.52 27.09
N THR A 149 19.30 21.28 26.04
CA THR A 149 20.77 21.22 26.13
C THR A 149 21.33 22.57 26.57
N VAL A 150 20.82 23.66 26.01
CA VAL A 150 21.16 25.03 26.43
C VAL A 150 20.78 25.26 27.90
N ILE A 151 19.59 24.84 28.35
CA ILE A 151 19.16 24.94 29.74
C ILE A 151 20.04 24.11 30.68
N LEU A 152 20.50 22.92 30.26
CA LEU A 152 21.44 22.11 31.05
C LEU A 152 22.81 22.76 31.18
N GLU A 153 23.33 23.37 30.11
CA GLU A 153 24.59 24.11 30.14
C GLU A 153 24.47 25.36 31.01
N LEU A 154 23.35 26.09 30.90
CA LEU A 154 23.01 27.18 31.80
C LEU A 154 22.89 26.69 33.25
N ASN A 155 22.31 25.52 33.50
CA ASN A 155 22.20 24.91 34.83
C ASN A 155 23.58 24.51 35.39
N ARG A 156 24.54 24.12 34.54
CA ARG A 156 25.93 23.92 34.95
C ARG A 156 26.58 25.23 35.36
N GLY A 157 26.41 26.30 34.58
CA GLY A 157 26.89 27.64 34.92
C GLY A 157 26.23 28.19 36.20
N PHE A 158 24.93 27.96 36.37
CA PHE A 158 24.15 28.35 37.54
C PHE A 158 24.60 27.60 38.81
N ASN A 159 24.82 26.29 38.73
CA ASN A 159 25.36 25.53 39.86
C ASN A 159 26.81 25.88 40.18
N TRP A 160 27.61 26.26 39.17
CA TRP A 160 28.95 26.80 39.39
C TRP A 160 28.89 28.13 40.17
N LEU A 161 27.99 29.04 39.81
CA LEU A 161 27.77 30.30 40.53
C LEU A 161 27.24 30.07 41.95
N ARG A 162 26.28 29.15 42.13
CA ARG A 162 25.77 28.76 43.47
C ARG A 162 26.87 28.21 44.37
N LYS A 163 27.81 27.44 43.80
CA LYS A 163 28.97 26.92 44.53
C LYS A 163 29.89 28.04 45.01
N GLN A 164 30.09 29.09 44.22
CA GLN A 164 30.85 30.28 44.63
C GLN A 164 30.13 31.08 45.74
N LEU A 165 28.80 31.01 45.79
CA LEU A 165 27.97 31.66 46.81
C LEU A 165 27.69 30.76 48.05
N GLY A 166 28.34 29.60 48.17
CA GLY A 166 28.22 28.71 49.33
C GLY A 166 26.90 27.94 49.45
N MET A 167 26.10 27.85 48.37
CA MET A 167 24.80 27.18 48.37
C MET A 167 24.88 25.69 47.96
N PRO A 168 23.99 24.81 48.46
CA PRO A 168 24.03 23.37 48.17
C PRO A 168 23.65 23.02 46.72
N TYR A 169 24.14 21.86 46.28
CA TYR A 169 23.95 21.27 44.94
C TYR A 169 22.49 20.89 44.68
N TRP A 170 22.03 21.09 43.45
CA TRP A 170 20.69 20.70 43.01
C TRP A 170 20.73 19.91 41.68
N SER A 171 20.05 18.76 41.65
CA SER A 171 20.12 17.78 40.56
C SER A 171 18.88 17.83 39.65
N LEU A 172 18.99 18.59 38.55
CA LEU A 172 17.96 18.63 37.50
C LEU A 172 17.87 17.30 36.72
N SER A 173 18.90 16.46 36.77
CA SER A 173 18.98 15.16 36.09
C SER A 173 18.09 14.08 36.72
N GLN A 174 17.78 14.16 38.02
CA GLN A 174 16.76 13.29 38.65
C GLN A 174 15.32 13.70 38.28
N TYR A 175 15.09 14.97 37.96
CA TYR A 175 13.81 15.46 37.43
C TYR A 175 13.59 15.04 35.95
N LEU A 176 14.66 14.80 35.20
CA LEU A 176 14.63 14.58 33.75
C LEU A 176 14.80 13.13 33.28
N LYS A 177 14.46 12.18 34.14
CA LYS A 177 14.34 10.73 33.85
C LYS A 177 13.31 10.40 32.73
N HIS A 178 12.67 11.42 32.14
CA HIS A 178 11.66 11.38 31.09
C HIS A 178 12.19 11.07 29.68
N LYS A 179 13.50 11.11 29.42
CA LYS A 179 14.05 11.05 28.05
C LYS A 179 13.92 9.73 27.27
N VAL A 180 13.55 8.61 27.92
CA VAL A 180 13.19 7.35 27.21
C VAL A 180 11.76 7.42 26.62
N LYS A 181 10.96 8.44 26.99
CA LYS A 181 9.60 8.62 26.48
C LYS A 181 9.53 9.05 25.00
N ASN A 182 10.60 9.53 24.37
CA ASN A 182 10.49 10.21 23.06
C ASN A 182 10.13 9.30 21.87
N ALA A 183 10.63 8.05 21.82
CA ALA A 183 10.23 7.10 20.76
C ALA A 183 8.81 6.54 20.98
N VAL A 184 8.43 6.35 22.25
CA VAL A 184 7.06 5.97 22.65
C VAL A 184 6.08 7.11 22.43
N ASN A 185 6.52 8.37 22.56
CA ASN A 185 5.72 9.55 22.23
C ASN A 185 5.43 9.61 20.72
N PHE A 186 6.37 9.28 19.83
CA PHE A 186 6.09 9.29 18.38
C PHE A 186 4.92 8.36 17.99
N ILE A 187 4.95 7.11 18.47
CA ILE A 187 3.87 6.14 18.23
C ILE A 187 2.58 6.63 18.89
N SER A 188 2.67 7.08 20.15
CA SER A 188 1.51 7.62 20.86
C SER A 188 0.92 8.87 20.18
N ASP A 189 1.73 9.69 19.53
CA ASP A 189 1.30 10.92 18.86
C ASP A 189 0.62 10.59 17.53
N PHE A 190 1.15 9.64 16.75
CA PHE A 190 0.48 9.10 15.55
C PHE A 190 -0.89 8.50 15.89
N GLU A 191 -0.91 7.60 16.87
CA GLU A 191 -2.13 6.94 17.36
C GLU A 191 -3.20 7.97 17.81
N LYS A 192 -2.79 9.01 18.55
CA LYS A 192 -3.68 10.09 19.00
C LYS A 192 -4.18 10.97 17.87
N ILE A 193 -3.35 11.26 16.86
CA ILE A 193 -3.77 12.06 15.71
C ILE A 193 -4.87 11.32 14.95
N LEU A 194 -4.69 10.02 14.68
CA LEU A 194 -5.69 9.22 13.98
C LEU A 194 -6.98 9.08 14.80
N ALA A 195 -6.87 8.81 16.11
CA ALA A 195 -8.03 8.77 17.01
C ALA A 195 -8.75 10.13 17.07
N GLY A 196 -8.00 11.23 17.08
CA GLY A 196 -8.52 12.59 17.03
C GLY A 196 -9.27 12.89 15.73
N GLU A 197 -8.77 12.40 14.60
CA GLU A 197 -9.42 12.55 13.30
C GLU A 197 -10.73 11.77 13.23
N ALA A 198 -10.74 10.51 13.68
CA ALA A 198 -11.96 9.72 13.79
C ALA A 198 -13.01 10.41 14.65
N ARG A 199 -12.61 10.91 15.84
CA ARG A 199 -13.49 11.70 16.72
C ARG A 199 -14.04 12.94 16.01
N ARG A 200 -13.17 13.71 15.34
CA ARG A 200 -13.55 14.93 14.63
C ARG A 200 -14.59 14.65 13.54
N ARG A 201 -14.52 13.47 12.93
CA ARG A 201 -15.43 13.01 11.87
C ARG A 201 -16.60 12.15 12.39
N ALA A 202 -16.80 12.09 13.70
CA ALA A 202 -17.87 11.34 14.35
C ALA A 202 -17.87 9.83 14.01
N TYR A 203 -16.68 9.24 13.95
CA TYR A 203 -16.47 7.80 13.97
C TYR A 203 -16.19 7.32 15.39
N ASP A 204 -16.57 6.08 15.68
CA ASP A 204 -16.31 5.40 16.96
C ASP A 204 -14.88 4.82 17.01
N GLY A 205 -14.22 4.72 15.85
CA GLY A 205 -12.86 4.21 15.74
C GLY A 205 -12.17 4.46 14.41
N VAL A 206 -10.89 4.11 14.37
CA VAL A 206 -10.03 4.14 13.19
C VAL A 206 -9.22 2.85 13.07
N ILE A 207 -9.11 2.33 11.84
CA ILE A 207 -8.24 1.21 11.48
C ILE A 207 -7.22 1.70 10.46
N CYS A 208 -5.94 1.40 10.71
CA CYS A 208 -4.82 1.85 9.91
C CYS A 208 -3.70 0.82 9.74
N GLY A 209 -2.66 1.20 8.99
CA GLY A 209 -1.40 0.47 8.84
C GLY A 209 -0.22 1.37 9.15
N HIS A 210 0.77 1.42 8.26
CA HIS A 210 1.85 2.41 8.15
C HIS A 210 2.94 2.36 9.23
N ILE A 211 2.58 2.26 10.51
CA ILE A 211 3.56 2.22 11.62
C ILE A 211 3.98 0.79 12.01
N HIS A 212 3.48 -0.23 11.31
CA HIS A 212 3.83 -1.67 11.42
C HIS A 212 3.70 -2.24 12.83
N LYS A 213 2.80 -1.67 13.64
CA LYS A 213 2.59 -2.05 15.04
C LYS A 213 1.18 -2.60 15.21
N ALA A 214 1.03 -3.91 15.05
CA ALA A 214 -0.25 -4.59 15.20
C ALA A 214 -0.81 -4.43 16.62
N GLU A 215 -1.94 -3.74 16.76
CA GLU A 215 -2.55 -3.46 18.06
C GLU A 215 -4.03 -3.11 17.93
N VAL A 216 -4.82 -3.43 18.95
CA VAL A 216 -6.18 -2.91 19.15
C VAL A 216 -6.27 -2.34 20.55
N ARG A 217 -6.69 -1.08 20.67
CA ARG A 217 -6.81 -0.41 21.97
C ARG A 217 -7.78 0.76 21.92
N ASP A 218 -8.23 1.18 23.09
CA ASP A 218 -8.97 2.43 23.25
C ASP A 218 -7.98 3.61 23.41
N ILE A 219 -8.32 4.73 22.76
CA ILE A 219 -7.60 6.01 22.89
C ILE A 219 -8.62 7.11 23.15
N ASP A 220 -8.78 7.45 24.42
CA ASP A 220 -9.71 8.48 24.89
C ASP A 220 -11.15 8.25 24.38
N GLY A 221 -11.63 7.00 24.45
CA GLY A 221 -12.96 6.59 24.02
C GLY A 221 -13.12 6.36 22.51
N ILE A 222 -12.03 6.36 21.75
CA ILE A 222 -12.00 6.04 20.31
C ILE A 222 -11.24 4.74 20.12
N LEU A 223 -11.85 3.79 19.41
CA LEU A 223 -11.20 2.53 19.08
C LEU A 223 -10.09 2.76 18.05
N TYR A 224 -8.87 2.37 18.39
CA TYR A 224 -7.73 2.38 17.50
C TYR A 224 -7.34 0.95 17.14
N GLY A 225 -7.21 0.67 15.85
CA GLY A 225 -6.73 -0.60 15.31
C GLY A 225 -5.60 -0.40 14.31
N ASN A 226 -4.58 -1.23 14.40
CA ASN A 226 -3.53 -1.34 13.39
C ASN A 226 -3.35 -2.80 12.99
N SER A 227 -3.35 -3.09 11.70
CA SER A 227 -3.23 -4.47 11.19
C SER A 227 -1.83 -5.05 11.22
N GLY A 228 -0.81 -4.24 11.53
CA GLY A 228 0.59 -4.66 11.47
C GLY A 228 1.11 -4.69 10.04
N ASP A 229 1.80 -5.76 9.67
CA ASP A 229 2.51 -5.88 8.40
C ASP A 229 2.77 -7.36 8.04
N TRP A 230 3.15 -7.63 6.78
CA TRP A 230 3.50 -8.96 6.29
C TRP A 230 5.00 -9.11 5.97
N VAL A 231 5.83 -8.40 6.72
CA VAL A 231 7.29 -8.41 6.63
C VAL A 231 7.90 -8.95 7.92
N GLU A 232 7.54 -8.37 9.06
CA GLU A 232 8.00 -8.65 10.42
C GLU A 232 6.90 -9.27 11.29
N SER A 233 5.77 -8.57 11.49
CA SER A 233 4.74 -9.01 12.46
C SER A 233 3.91 -10.20 11.98
N LEU A 234 3.74 -10.36 10.67
CA LEU A 234 2.93 -11.42 10.04
C LEU A 234 1.51 -11.44 10.60
N SER A 235 0.85 -10.29 10.58
CA SER A 235 -0.43 -10.12 11.27
C SER A 235 -1.53 -9.52 10.40
N ALA A 236 -2.75 -9.72 10.85
CA ALA A 236 -3.95 -9.07 10.32
C ALA A 236 -4.86 -8.69 11.48
N LEU A 237 -5.62 -7.61 11.30
CA LEU A 237 -6.73 -7.28 12.19
C LEU A 237 -7.99 -7.97 11.65
N VAL A 238 -8.77 -8.59 12.53
CA VAL A 238 -10.01 -9.28 12.15
C VAL A 238 -11.18 -8.83 13.02
N GLU A 239 -12.37 -8.86 12.45
CA GLU A 239 -13.64 -8.72 13.16
C GLU A 239 -14.37 -10.06 13.17
N HIS A 240 -14.76 -10.49 14.36
CA HIS A 240 -15.58 -11.67 14.57
C HIS A 240 -17.06 -11.37 14.28
N ALA A 241 -17.88 -12.42 14.16
CA ALA A 241 -19.30 -12.28 13.87
C ALA A 241 -20.09 -11.52 14.97
N ASP A 242 -19.55 -11.44 16.19
CA ASP A 242 -20.10 -10.69 17.33
C ASP A 242 -19.61 -9.22 17.40
N GLY A 243 -18.77 -8.78 16.46
CA GLY A 243 -18.22 -7.43 16.40
C GLY A 243 -16.91 -7.25 17.17
N ARG A 244 -16.41 -8.29 17.84
CA ARG A 244 -15.12 -8.24 18.53
C ARG A 244 -13.98 -8.07 17.53
N LEU A 245 -13.07 -7.13 17.79
CA LEU A 245 -11.82 -6.97 17.04
C LEU A 245 -10.68 -7.75 17.69
N GLU A 246 -9.83 -8.37 16.88
CA GLU A 246 -8.67 -9.15 17.33
C GLU A 246 -7.51 -9.04 16.34
N VAL A 247 -6.28 -8.90 16.85
CA VAL A 247 -5.07 -9.08 16.02
C VAL A 247 -4.75 -10.56 15.94
N VAL A 248 -4.68 -11.09 14.73
CA VAL A 248 -4.29 -12.49 14.46
C VAL A 248 -2.88 -12.49 13.88
N TYR A 249 -1.99 -13.25 14.53
CA TYR A 249 -0.64 -13.51 14.05
C TYR A 249 -0.60 -14.84 13.27
N TRP A 250 0.13 -14.86 12.15
CA TRP A 250 0.25 -16.01 11.23
C TRP A 250 1.71 -16.36 10.94
N THR A 251 2.46 -16.59 12.02
CA THR A 251 3.91 -16.85 11.99
C THR A 251 4.28 -18.26 11.55
N GLU A 252 3.31 -19.18 11.52
CA GLU A 252 3.49 -20.58 11.11
C GLU A 252 2.56 -20.91 9.93
N LEU A 253 3.10 -21.61 8.93
CA LEU A 253 2.32 -22.06 7.78
C LEU A 253 1.47 -23.27 8.17
N GLN A 254 0.17 -23.22 7.86
CA GLN A 254 -0.75 -24.33 8.12
C GLN A 254 -0.86 -25.29 6.93
N SER A 255 -0.65 -24.81 5.70
CA SER A 255 -0.47 -25.71 4.55
C SER A 255 0.96 -26.27 4.51
N ALA A 256 1.07 -27.56 4.21
CA ALA A 256 2.34 -28.13 3.78
C ALA A 256 2.83 -27.37 2.53
N PRO A 257 4.13 -27.03 2.41
CA PRO A 257 4.63 -26.40 1.20
C PRO A 257 4.33 -27.31 0.01
N GLU A 258 3.59 -26.80 -0.98
CA GLU A 258 3.35 -27.58 -2.20
C GLU A 258 4.71 -27.96 -2.79
N PRO A 259 4.93 -29.25 -3.10
CA PRO A 259 6.19 -29.66 -3.71
C PRO A 259 6.34 -28.88 -5.01
N THR A 260 7.39 -28.07 -5.09
CA THR A 260 7.77 -27.38 -6.32
C THR A 260 7.88 -28.44 -7.40
N ARG A 261 6.96 -28.38 -8.38
CA ARG A 261 6.94 -29.29 -9.52
C ARG A 261 8.23 -29.03 -10.30
N ARG A 262 9.31 -29.76 -9.96
CA ARG A 262 10.56 -29.76 -10.71
C ARG A 262 10.17 -30.09 -12.14
N LYS A 263 10.37 -29.14 -13.06
CA LYS A 263 10.30 -29.42 -14.49
C LYS A 263 11.36 -30.49 -14.75
N ASN A 264 10.94 -31.74 -14.89
CA ASN A 264 11.79 -32.80 -15.41
C ASN A 264 12.25 -32.34 -16.79
N LYS A 265 13.51 -31.89 -16.89
CA LYS A 265 14.24 -31.90 -18.16
C LYS A 265 14.47 -33.37 -18.49
N GLN A 266 13.48 -34.02 -19.08
CA GLN A 266 13.77 -35.19 -19.90
C GLN A 266 14.43 -34.68 -21.18
N SER A 267 15.72 -34.97 -21.26
CA SER A 267 16.54 -34.90 -22.46
C SER A 267 15.93 -35.80 -23.54
N ALA A 268 15.14 -35.23 -24.44
CA ALA A 268 14.94 -35.80 -25.76
C ALA A 268 15.95 -35.11 -26.69
N GLY A 269 17.00 -35.85 -27.06
CA GLY A 269 17.91 -35.43 -28.10
C GLY A 269 17.13 -35.29 -29.41
N VAL A 270 17.13 -34.09 -29.96
CA VAL A 270 16.75 -33.84 -31.35
C VAL A 270 17.94 -33.13 -31.98
N THR A 271 18.67 -33.88 -32.81
CA THR A 271 19.69 -33.37 -33.71
C THR A 271 19.02 -32.36 -34.67
N PRO A 272 19.55 -31.14 -34.86
CA PRO A 272 18.98 -30.23 -35.84
C PRO A 272 19.31 -30.73 -37.27
N PRO A 273 18.37 -30.64 -38.23
CA PRO A 273 18.68 -30.88 -39.63
C PRO A 273 19.53 -29.72 -40.19
N PRO A 274 20.33 -29.96 -41.25
CA PRO A 274 21.21 -28.93 -41.82
C PRO A 274 20.42 -27.85 -42.56
N ALA A 275 20.96 -26.62 -42.52
CA ALA A 275 20.39 -25.43 -43.13
C ALA A 275 20.29 -25.56 -44.66
N GLY A 276 19.07 -25.75 -45.16
CA GLY A 276 18.70 -25.60 -46.56
C GLY A 276 18.13 -24.19 -46.80
N GLN A 277 18.65 -23.53 -47.83
CA GLN A 277 18.32 -22.17 -48.26
C GLN A 277 16.80 -21.97 -48.44
N ALA A 278 16.21 -21.02 -47.72
CA ALA A 278 14.86 -20.55 -47.96
C ALA A 278 14.91 -19.25 -48.78
N ALA A 279 14.44 -19.33 -50.02
CA ALA A 279 14.17 -18.17 -50.87
C ALA A 279 13.06 -17.31 -50.25
N ALA A 280 13.33 -16.02 -50.10
CA ALA A 280 12.39 -15.03 -49.59
C ALA A 280 11.21 -14.86 -50.56
N THR A 281 10.04 -15.37 -50.18
CA THR A 281 8.76 -14.99 -50.79
C THR A 281 8.18 -13.84 -49.96
N GLN A 282 8.09 -12.65 -50.55
CA GLN A 282 7.45 -11.50 -49.92
C GLN A 282 5.92 -11.67 -49.90
N PRO A 283 5.22 -11.26 -48.83
CA PRO A 283 3.77 -11.30 -48.78
C PRO A 283 3.16 -10.17 -49.62
N ALA A 284 2.21 -10.54 -50.48
CA ALA A 284 1.50 -9.66 -51.40
C ALA A 284 0.43 -8.84 -50.69
N TRP A 285 0.77 -7.75 -49.98
CA TRP A 285 -0.18 -6.71 -49.54
C TRP A 285 0.50 -5.36 -49.22
N LEU A 286 1.46 -4.94 -50.06
CA LEU A 286 2.01 -3.58 -50.04
C LEU A 286 1.66 -2.87 -51.38
N PRO A 287 0.95 -1.74 -51.37
CA PRO A 287 0.75 -0.95 -52.57
C PRO A 287 2.06 -0.28 -53.00
N GLN A 288 2.41 -0.39 -54.28
CA GLN A 288 3.61 0.23 -54.84
C GLN A 288 3.43 1.75 -54.98
N PRO A 289 4.47 2.56 -54.73
CA PRO A 289 4.42 4.00 -54.98
C PRO A 289 4.42 4.27 -56.50
N ALA A 290 3.49 5.11 -56.94
CA ALA A 290 3.37 5.55 -58.32
C ALA A 290 4.60 6.36 -58.78
N THR A 291 5.11 6.03 -59.95
CA THR A 291 6.12 6.81 -60.68
C THR A 291 5.52 8.12 -61.21
N PRO A 292 6.24 9.26 -61.14
CA PRO A 292 5.78 10.51 -61.74
C PRO A 292 6.08 10.52 -63.24
N ALA A 293 5.04 10.66 -64.06
CA ALA A 293 5.18 10.94 -65.49
C ALA A 293 5.22 12.46 -65.73
N MET A 294 6.19 12.88 -66.54
CA MET A 294 6.40 14.26 -66.99
C MET A 294 5.33 14.73 -67.98
N LEU A 295 4.84 15.94 -67.73
CA LEU A 295 4.47 17.04 -68.65
C LEU A 295 4.28 16.73 -70.15
N THR A 296 3.08 17.05 -70.63
CA THR A 296 2.87 17.65 -71.96
C THR A 296 2.10 18.96 -71.81
N GLN A 297 2.65 20.04 -72.39
CA GLN A 297 2.09 21.38 -72.47
C GLN A 297 1.10 21.55 -73.63
N ALA A 298 0.41 22.70 -73.59
CA ALA A 298 -0.49 23.35 -74.56
C ALA A 298 -1.98 23.00 -74.38
N ASP A 299 -2.92 23.95 -74.29
CA ASP A 299 -2.90 25.37 -74.65
C ASP A 299 -4.09 26.12 -74.01
N THR A 300 -3.91 27.42 -73.77
CA THR A 300 -4.88 28.57 -73.75
C THR A 300 -6.31 28.35 -73.23
N THR A 301 -6.89 29.17 -72.34
CA THR A 301 -7.14 30.61 -72.51
C THR A 301 -7.69 31.23 -71.20
N ALA A 302 -7.48 32.53 -71.06
CA ALA A 302 -7.75 33.42 -69.93
C ALA A 302 -9.19 33.45 -69.38
N GLN A 303 -9.32 33.78 -68.08
CA GLN A 303 -10.13 34.91 -67.63
C GLN A 303 -9.79 35.33 -66.19
N LEU A 304 -9.51 36.62 -66.03
CA LEU A 304 -9.31 37.33 -64.77
C LEU A 304 -10.65 37.49 -64.02
N SER A 305 -10.63 37.35 -62.70
CA SER A 305 -11.23 38.32 -61.76
C SER A 305 -10.95 37.92 -60.30
N ASP A 306 -10.15 38.76 -59.64
CA ASP A 306 -10.20 39.07 -58.20
C ASP A 306 -10.97 40.42 -58.10
N PRO A 307 -11.53 40.92 -56.97
CA PRO A 307 -11.16 40.60 -55.60
C PRO A 307 -12.26 40.61 -54.51
N THR A 308 -11.88 40.17 -53.30
CA THR A 308 -12.29 40.66 -51.97
C THR A 308 -13.78 40.73 -51.58
N GLN A 309 -14.14 40.06 -50.47
CA GLN A 309 -14.87 40.58 -49.28
C GLN A 309 -15.05 39.41 -48.28
N GLU A 310 -14.48 39.42 -47.06
CA GLU A 310 -15.03 40.00 -45.81
C GLU A 310 -16.54 39.74 -45.67
N THR A 311 -17.12 39.03 -44.69
CA THR A 311 -17.08 39.17 -43.21
C THR A 311 -17.99 38.06 -42.57
N PRO A 312 -18.07 37.92 -41.22
CA PRO A 312 -18.61 36.76 -40.48
C PRO A 312 -20.00 36.96 -39.83
N CYS A 313 -20.40 35.93 -39.06
CA CYS A 313 -21.37 35.89 -37.95
C CYS A 313 -22.89 35.91 -38.21
N ALA A 314 -23.56 34.91 -37.63
CA ALA A 314 -24.84 34.92 -36.88
C ALA A 314 -25.21 33.43 -36.65
N SER A 315 -25.89 32.97 -35.61
CA SER A 315 -26.35 33.44 -34.29
C SER A 315 -26.90 32.19 -33.59
#